data_AF-A0A2D5N5T6-F1
#
_entry.id   AF-A0A2D5N5T6-F1
#
_cell.length_a   1.000
_cell.length_b   1.000
_cell.length_c   1.000
_cell.angle_alpha   90.00
_cell.angle_beta   90.00
_cell.angle_gamma   90.00
#
_symmetry.space_group_name_H-M   'P 1'
#
loop_
_entity.id
_entity.type
_entity.pdbx_description
1 polymer ?
#
loop_
_entity_poly.entity_id
_entity_poly.type
_entity_poly.pdbx_seq_one_letter_code
_entity_poly.pdbx_strand_id
1 'polypeptide(L)' 'VNPPKKDWGKARYSIPFFMHPVPKMPLNCLPESIDENNPKNFDDITAGEFLNKRLITLGLLKD' A
#
# COMPACT_ATOMS: atom_id res chain seq x y z
N VAL A 1 8.12 -14.70 -6.67
CA VAL A 1 8.99 -15.78 -7.22
C VAL A 1 8.12 -16.97 -7.55
N ASN A 2 8.18 -17.48 -8.78
CA ASN A 2 7.45 -18.69 -9.19
C ASN A 2 8.29 -19.93 -8.85
N PRO A 3 7.66 -21.04 -8.44
CA PRO A 3 8.38 -22.29 -8.20
C PRO A 3 8.97 -22.86 -9.50
N PRO A 4 9.94 -23.77 -9.43
CA PRO A 4 10.44 -24.51 -10.59
C PRO A 4 9.31 -25.20 -11.35
N LYS A 5 9.41 -25.31 -12.69
CA LYS A 5 8.34 -25.87 -13.55
C LYS A 5 7.83 -27.26 -13.12
N LYS A 6 8.72 -28.12 -12.59
CA LYS A 6 8.38 -29.45 -12.07
C LYS A 6 7.39 -29.44 -10.89
N ASP A 7 7.29 -28.30 -10.21
CA ASP A 7 6.45 -28.10 -9.04
C ASP A 7 5.19 -27.28 -9.35
N TRP A 8 4.97 -26.93 -10.62
CA TRP A 8 3.72 -26.30 -11.06
C TRP A 8 2.57 -27.30 -10.94
N GLY A 9 1.39 -26.83 -10.51
CA GLY A 9 0.22 -27.68 -10.26
C GLY A 9 0.18 -28.32 -8.85
N LYS A 10 1.26 -28.25 -8.07
CA LYS A 10 1.22 -28.58 -6.63
C LYS A 10 0.48 -27.48 -5.86
N ALA A 11 -0.22 -27.87 -4.79
CA ALA A 11 -0.90 -26.92 -3.91
C ALA A 11 0.09 -25.92 -3.30
N ARG A 12 -0.22 -24.62 -3.40
CA ARG A 12 0.60 -23.53 -2.88
C ARG A 12 -0.13 -22.85 -1.74
N TYR A 13 0.48 -22.86 -0.56
CA TYR A 13 -0.03 -22.17 0.62
C TYR A 13 0.77 -20.91 0.88
N SER A 14 0.09 -19.84 1.26
CA SER A 14 0.69 -18.60 1.70
C SER A 14 -0.21 -17.96 2.74
N ILE A 15 0.39 -17.49 3.83
CA ILE A 15 -0.29 -16.78 4.91
C ILE A 15 0.40 -15.41 5.02
N PRO A 16 0.00 -14.43 4.19
CA PRO A 16 0.64 -13.11 4.22
C PRO A 16 0.23 -12.36 5.48
N PHE A 17 1.19 -11.63 6.06
CA PHE A 17 0.94 -10.66 7.10
C PHE A 17 1.04 -9.25 6.49
N PHE A 18 -0.05 -8.48 6.57
CA PHE A 18 -0.10 -7.11 6.07
C PHE A 18 -0.01 -6.12 7.24
N MET A 19 1.16 -5.54 7.41
CA MET A 19 1.39 -4.51 8.43
C MET A 19 0.87 -3.15 7.94
N HIS A 20 0.08 -2.48 8.78
CA HIS A 20 -0.43 -1.14 8.50
C HIS A 20 0.06 -0.17 9.58
N PRO A 21 0.36 1.09 9.22
CA PRO A 21 0.48 2.15 10.21
C PRO A 21 -0.83 2.30 10.99
N VAL A 22 -0.74 2.84 12.21
CA VAL A 22 -1.96 3.20 12.95
C VAL A 22 -2.80 4.19 12.13
N PRO A 23 -4.14 4.15 12.16
CA PRO A 23 -4.98 4.94 11.25
C PRO A 23 -4.70 6.45 11.29
N LYS A 24 -4.35 6.98 12.46
CA LYS A 24 -4.01 8.39 12.68
C LYS A 24 -2.61 8.81 12.21
N MET A 25 -1.80 7.88 11.70
CA MET A 25 -0.44 8.19 11.24
C MET A 25 -0.49 9.06 9.98
N PRO A 26 0.18 10.22 9.94
CA PRO A 26 0.33 11.00 8.71
C PRO A 26 1.26 10.28 7.72
N LEU A 27 0.86 10.22 6.45
CA LEU A 27 1.64 9.67 5.34
C LEU A 27 2.17 10.79 4.43
N ASN A 28 2.70 11.84 5.06
CA ASN A 28 3.20 13.02 4.37
C ASN A 28 4.51 12.69 3.63
N CYS A 29 4.79 13.41 2.55
CA CYS A 29 6.12 13.37 1.94
C CYS A 29 7.18 13.79 2.96
N LEU A 30 8.23 12.98 3.08
CA LEU A 30 9.35 13.28 3.95
C LEU A 30 10.07 14.54 3.46
N PRO A 31 10.50 15.47 4.35
CA PRO A 31 11.19 16.69 3.96
C PRO A 31 12.42 16.42 3.10
N GLU A 32 13.14 15.33 3.38
CA GLU A 32 14.35 14.94 2.66
C GLU A 32 14.07 14.44 1.24
N SER A 33 12.79 14.18 0.91
CA SER A 33 12.35 13.75 -0.42
C SER A 33 11.78 14.90 -1.26
N ILE A 34 11.87 16.15 -0.79
CA ILE A 34 11.33 17.35 -1.46
C ILE A 34 12.46 18.33 -1.73
N ASP A 35 12.67 18.70 -2.99
CA ASP A 35 13.60 19.75 -3.39
C ASP A 35 13.12 20.48 -4.67
N GLU A 36 13.93 21.39 -5.19
CA GLU A 36 13.60 22.20 -6.38
C GLU A 36 13.40 21.35 -7.65
N ASN A 37 14.09 20.21 -7.76
CA ASN A 37 14.01 19.30 -8.90
C ASN A 37 12.99 18.18 -8.69
N ASN A 38 12.62 17.90 -7.43
CA ASN A 38 11.59 16.94 -7.05
C ASN A 38 10.61 17.57 -6.03
N PRO A 39 9.66 18.39 -6.50
CA PRO A 39 8.68 19.02 -5.64
C PRO A 39 7.71 17.99 -5.03
N LYS A 40 6.98 18.41 -4.00
CA LYS A 40 5.98 17.56 -3.32
C LYS A 40 4.90 17.11 -4.30
N ASN A 41 4.83 15.81 -4.56
CA ASN A 41 3.91 15.21 -5.55
C ASN A 41 2.58 14.72 -4.97
N PHE A 42 2.47 14.62 -3.64
CA PHE A 42 1.32 14.05 -2.97
C PHE A 42 0.82 14.97 -1.86
N ASP A 43 -0.48 15.12 -1.76
CA ASP A 43 -1.13 15.81 -0.64
C ASP A 43 -0.98 15.01 0.65
N ASP A 44 -0.98 15.72 1.78
CA ASP A 44 -0.94 15.08 3.09
C ASP A 44 -2.24 14.29 3.33
N ILE A 45 -2.08 13.07 3.83
CA ILE A 45 -3.19 12.15 4.09
C ILE A 45 -2.84 11.26 5.27
N THR A 46 -3.84 10.84 6.04
CA THR A 46 -3.63 9.83 7.08
C THR A 46 -3.65 8.42 6.51
N ALA A 47 -3.02 7.47 7.20
CA ALA A 47 -3.04 6.06 6.81
C ALA A 47 -4.47 5.50 6.73
N GLY A 48 -5.36 5.92 7.62
CA GLY A 48 -6.77 5.53 7.61
C GLY A 48 -7.53 6.05 6.38
N GLU A 49 -7.38 7.33 6.05
CA GLU A 49 -8.00 7.92 4.86
C GLU A 49 -7.47 7.29 3.57
N PHE A 50 -6.16 7.05 3.49
CA PHE A 50 -5.57 6.38 2.35
C PHE A 50 -6.14 4.96 2.18
N LEU A 51 -6.20 4.17 3.26
CA LEU A 51 -6.78 2.84 3.23
C LEU A 51 -8.24 2.87 2.77
N ASN A 52 -9.05 3.78 3.30
CA ASN A 52 -10.45 3.93 2.90
C ASN A 52 -10.58 4.22 1.41
N LYS A 53 -9.85 5.23 0.90
CA LYS A 53 -9.80 5.57 -0.53
C LYS A 53 -9.44 4.36 -1.39
N ARG A 54 -8.45 3.55 -0.96
CA ARG A 54 -8.05 2.33 -1.67
C ARG A 54 -9.14 1.26 -1.67
N LEU A 55 -9.83 1.05 -0.55
CA LEU A 55 -10.92 0.07 -0.45
C LEU A 55 -12.10 0.45 -1.34
N ILE A 56 -12.50 1.73 -1.34
CA ILE A 56 -13.52 2.27 -2.25
C ILE A 56 -13.10 2.06 -3.71
N THR A 57 -11.88 2.47 -4.08
CA THR A 57 -11.37 2.34 -5.46
C THR A 57 -11.36 0.90 -5.96
N LEU A 58 -11.10 -0.06 -5.05
CA LEU A 58 -11.10 -1.49 -5.36
C LEU A 58 -12.50 -2.12 -5.32
N GLY A 59 -13.55 -1.36 -4.97
CA GLY A 59 -14.92 -1.86 -4.82
C GLY A 59 -15.12 -2.75 -3.58
N LEU A 60 -14.22 -2.66 -2.61
CA LEU A 60 -14.27 -3.43 -1.35
C LEU A 60 -15.05 -2.70 -0.25
N LEU A 61 -15.31 -1.40 -0.43
CA LEU A 61 -16.14 -0.57 0.43
C LEU A 61 -17.08 0.28 -0.44
N LYS A 62 -18.25 0.64 0.10
CA LYS A 62 -19.15 1.62 -0.53
C LYS A 62 -18.87 3.00 0.02
N ASP A 63 -18.99 4.00 -0.86
CA ASP A 63 -19.01 5.42 -0.51
C ASP A 63 -20.24 5.79 0.35
#